data_AF-M0ANV9-F1
#
_entry.id   AF-M0ANV9-F1
#
_cell.length_a   1.000
_cell.length_b   1.000
_cell.length_c   1.000
_cell.angle_alpha   90.00
_cell.angle_beta   90.00
_cell.angle_gamma   90.00
#
_symmetry.space_group_name_H-M   'P 1'
#
loop_
_entity.id
_entity.type
_entity.pdbx_description
1 polymer ?
#
loop_
_entity_poly.entity_id
_entity_poly.type
_entity_poly.pdbx_seq_one_letter_code
_entity_poly.pdbx_strand_id
1 'polypeptide(L)'
;MQSSVAHKSGTGGIDFGNLNRRQSYGRFEEFSEGTKTAAAAADAVGCDVAQIASSLVFEADGEPVVVVTSGANRVDEDRVAEAMGADSVGMADADRIRELLGWSIGGVPPICHDSDVPVLFDPTLG
;
A
#
# COMPACT_ATOMS: atom_id res chain seq x y z
N MET A 1 -2.39 -0.94 26.50
CA MET A 1 -3.20 -2.16 26.30
C MET A 1 -4.12 -1.84 25.13
N GLN A 2 -3.84 -2.41 23.94
CA GLN A 2 -4.66 -2.49 22.70
C GLN A 2 -4.95 -1.17 21.92
N SER A 3 -4.97 -1.06 20.58
CA SER A 3 -4.64 -1.92 19.41
C SER A 3 -4.92 -1.14 18.08
N SER A 4 -4.16 -1.47 17.02
CA SER A 4 -4.03 -0.95 15.62
C SER A 4 -5.28 -0.54 14.80
N VAL A 5 -5.09 0.36 13.81
CA VAL A 5 -5.84 0.36 12.53
C VAL A 5 -4.92 0.11 11.32
N ALA A 6 -4.68 -1.17 11.04
CA ALA A 6 -4.57 -1.72 9.69
C ALA A 6 -5.77 -2.66 9.53
N HIS A 7 -6.81 -2.23 8.82
CA HIS A 7 -8.05 -3.00 8.73
C HIS A 7 -8.04 -3.89 7.47
N LYS A 8 -7.70 -5.17 7.67
CA LYS A 8 -8.01 -6.27 6.74
C LYS A 8 -9.51 -6.56 6.85
N SER A 9 -10.26 -6.50 5.76
CA SER A 9 -11.71 -6.79 5.80
C SER A 9 -11.93 -8.30 5.77
N GLY A 10 -11.91 -8.94 6.94
CA GLY A 10 -12.10 -10.38 7.12
C GLY A 10 -11.51 -10.86 8.44
N THR A 11 -11.93 -12.03 8.94
CA THR A 11 -11.59 -12.58 10.28
C THR A 11 -10.09 -12.82 10.55
N GLY A 12 -9.20 -12.48 9.62
CA GLY A 12 -7.76 -12.53 9.81
C GLY A 12 -7.21 -11.16 10.19
N GLY A 13 -7.01 -10.90 11.48
CA GLY A 13 -6.01 -9.92 11.86
C GLY A 13 -4.66 -10.29 11.23
N ILE A 14 -3.77 -9.32 11.02
CA ILE A 14 -2.39 -9.64 10.61
C ILE A 14 -1.82 -10.58 11.68
N ASP A 15 -1.65 -11.86 11.35
CA ASP A 15 -0.99 -12.82 12.23
C ASP A 15 0.52 -12.57 12.16
N PHE A 16 0.99 -11.63 12.98
CA PHE A 16 2.42 -11.39 13.19
C PHE A 16 3.15 -12.62 13.76
N GLY A 17 2.43 -13.66 14.22
CA GLY A 17 2.99 -14.91 14.75
C GLY A 17 3.49 -15.88 13.70
N ASN A 18 3.01 -15.81 12.45
CA ASN A 18 3.46 -16.69 11.35
C ASN A 18 4.55 -16.06 10.46
N LEU A 19 5.01 -14.87 10.82
CA LEU A 19 5.95 -14.03 10.07
C LEU A 19 7.44 -14.45 10.21
N ASN A 20 7.71 -15.71 10.53
CA ASN A 20 9.04 -16.17 10.91
C ASN A 20 9.62 -17.20 9.94
N ARG A 21 10.06 -16.75 8.76
CA ARG A 21 11.16 -17.40 8.00
C ARG A 21 11.79 -16.37 7.02
N ARG A 22 12.71 -15.53 7.54
CA ARG A 22 13.72 -14.72 6.82
C ARG A 22 13.30 -13.38 6.17
N GLN A 23 12.63 -12.48 6.88
CA GLN A 23 12.64 -11.04 6.53
C GLN A 23 12.57 -10.22 7.84
N SER A 24 13.52 -9.31 8.07
CA SER A 24 13.46 -8.37 9.20
C SER A 24 12.59 -7.18 8.80
N TYR A 25 11.35 -7.16 9.30
CA TYR A 25 10.40 -6.06 9.08
C TYR A 25 10.73 -4.87 9.99
N GLY A 26 10.32 -3.67 9.57
CA GLY A 26 10.47 -2.45 10.36
C GLY A 26 9.59 -2.42 11.63
N ARG A 27 9.66 -1.31 12.39
CA ARG A 27 8.80 -1.06 13.55
C ARG A 27 7.42 -0.57 13.08
N PHE A 28 6.36 -1.14 13.65
CA PHE A 28 4.99 -0.68 13.43
C PHE A 28 4.56 0.25 14.57
N GLU A 29 3.95 1.39 14.23
CA GLU A 29 3.41 2.37 15.18
C GLU A 29 1.97 2.71 14.78
N GLU A 30 1.16 3.07 15.77
CA GLU A 30 -0.23 3.44 15.59
C GLU A 30 -0.47 4.85 16.14
N PHE A 31 -1.23 5.64 15.40
CA PHE A 31 -1.57 7.02 15.73
C PHE A 31 -3.08 7.17 15.95
N SER A 32 -3.47 7.75 17.09
CA SER A 32 -4.86 7.93 17.49
C SER A 32 -5.66 8.89 16.61
N GLU A 33 -4.99 9.80 15.89
CA GLU A 33 -5.64 10.82 15.04
C GLU A 33 -5.99 10.28 13.63
N GLY A 34 -5.54 9.07 13.29
CA GLY A 34 -5.81 8.42 12.01
C GLY A 34 -4.94 8.92 10.86
N THR A 35 -4.41 8.00 10.06
CA THR A 35 -3.40 8.28 9.02
C THR A 35 -3.87 7.89 7.61
N LYS A 36 -5.15 8.13 7.30
CA LYS A 36 -5.78 7.70 6.04
C LYS A 36 -5.27 8.43 4.79
N THR A 37 -4.57 9.54 4.97
CA THR A 37 -3.91 10.30 3.91
C THR A 37 -2.43 10.48 4.26
N ALA A 38 -1.59 10.68 3.24
CA ALA A 38 -0.17 10.91 3.46
C ALA A 38 0.10 12.16 4.31
N ALA A 39 -0.72 13.21 4.16
CA ALA A 39 -0.63 14.43 4.98
C ALA A 39 -0.93 14.15 6.47
N ALA A 40 -2.02 13.44 6.76
CA ALA A 40 -2.35 13.08 8.14
C ALA A 40 -1.29 12.16 8.78
N ALA A 41 -0.71 11.26 7.99
CA ALA A 41 0.41 10.42 8.44
C ALA A 41 1.67 11.24 8.75
N ALA A 42 2.00 12.20 7.89
CA ALA A 42 3.16 13.07 8.07
C ALA A 42 3.02 13.95 9.32
N ASP A 43 1.84 14.53 9.54
CA ASP A 43 1.54 15.34 10.73
C ASP A 43 1.67 14.50 12.01
N ALA A 44 1.14 13.27 12.01
CA ALA A 44 1.19 12.38 13.16
C ALA A 44 2.62 11.91 13.50
N VAL A 45 3.46 11.69 12.47
CA VAL A 45 4.86 11.27 12.61
C VAL A 45 5.79 12.47 12.89
N GLY A 46 5.40 13.68 12.47
CA GLY A 46 6.24 14.87 12.52
C GLY A 46 7.32 14.90 11.43
N CYS A 47 7.00 14.45 10.22
CA CYS A 47 7.92 14.42 9.07
C CYS A 47 7.35 15.12 7.84
N ASP A 48 8.14 15.27 6.78
CA ASP A 48 7.64 15.78 5.50
C ASP A 48 6.75 14.74 4.81
N VAL A 49 5.67 15.19 4.14
CA VAL A 49 4.77 14.29 3.37
C VAL A 49 5.53 13.47 2.33
N ALA A 50 6.62 14.01 1.80
CA ALA A 50 7.49 13.31 0.86
C ALA A 50 8.14 12.04 1.45
N GLN A 51 8.26 11.96 2.78
CA GLN A 51 8.82 10.82 3.50
C GLN A 51 7.78 9.75 3.83
N ILE A 52 6.49 10.02 3.59
CA ILE A 52 5.43 9.02 3.74
C ILE A 52 5.31 8.22 2.46
N ALA A 53 5.49 6.90 2.53
CA ALA A 53 5.18 6.01 1.41
C ALA A 53 3.67 5.73 1.35
N SER A 54 3.11 5.75 0.15
CA SER A 54 1.73 5.35 -0.16
C SER A 54 1.74 4.19 -1.13
N SER A 55 0.87 3.19 -0.90
CA SER A 55 0.62 2.11 -1.84
C SER A 55 -0.70 2.38 -2.56
N LEU A 56 -0.62 2.59 -3.87
CA LEU A 56 -1.76 2.72 -4.76
C LEU A 56 -1.93 1.43 -5.56
N VAL A 57 -3.16 1.10 -5.93
CA VAL A 57 -3.45 -0.13 -6.68
C VAL A 57 -4.06 0.26 -8.01
N PHE A 58 -3.43 -0.20 -9.09
CA PHE A 58 -3.90 -0.03 -10.45
C PHE A 58 -4.24 -1.39 -11.06
N GLU A 59 -4.98 -1.36 -12.14
CA GLU A 59 -5.18 -2.48 -13.05
C GLU A 59 -4.47 -2.16 -14.36
N ALA A 60 -3.59 -3.05 -14.81
CA ALA A 60 -2.91 -3.01 -16.09
C ALA A 60 -3.47 -4.15 -16.95
N ASP A 61 -4.25 -3.81 -17.98
CA ASP A 61 -5.04 -4.76 -18.79
C ASP A 61 -5.90 -5.74 -17.95
N GLY A 62 -6.42 -5.25 -16.82
CA GLY A 62 -7.24 -6.03 -15.88
C GLY A 62 -6.46 -6.83 -14.84
N GLU A 63 -5.12 -6.82 -14.89
CA GLU A 63 -4.25 -7.46 -13.90
C GLU A 63 -3.80 -6.44 -12.83
N PRO A 64 -3.82 -6.78 -11.53
CA PRO A 64 -3.49 -5.86 -10.46
C PRO A 64 -2.00 -5.52 -10.43
N VAL A 65 -1.66 -4.25 -10.14
CA VAL A 65 -0.31 -3.81 -9.80
C VAL A 65 -0.35 -2.83 -8.63
N VAL A 66 0.53 -3.02 -7.66
CA VAL A 66 0.70 -2.10 -6.54
C VAL A 66 1.86 -1.15 -6.83
N VAL A 67 1.63 0.15 -6.73
CA VAL A 67 2.66 1.18 -6.89
C VAL A 67 2.94 1.81 -5.55
N VAL A 68 4.17 1.67 -5.06
CA VAL A 68 4.65 2.29 -3.82
C VAL A 68 5.39 3.56 -4.18
N THR A 69 4.87 4.71 -3.75
CA THR A 69 5.39 6.03 -4.10
C THR A 69 5.41 6.98 -2.91
N SER A 70 6.17 8.06 -3.01
CA SER A 70 6.12 9.16 -2.03
C SER A 70 4.73 9.80 -1.98
N GLY A 71 4.28 10.17 -0.79
CA GLY A 71 3.01 10.86 -0.57
C GLY A 71 2.92 12.24 -1.23
N ALA A 72 4.06 12.81 -1.64
CA ALA A 72 4.11 14.05 -2.41
C ALA A 72 3.94 13.83 -3.92
N ASN A 73 4.08 12.58 -4.39
CA ASN A 73 4.08 12.25 -5.79
C ASN A 73 2.68 11.88 -6.29
N ARG A 74 2.49 12.03 -7.60
CA ARG A 74 1.38 11.44 -8.34
C ARG A 74 1.95 10.38 -9.25
N VAL A 75 1.29 9.22 -9.30
CA VAL A 75 1.65 8.16 -10.22
C VAL A 75 1.19 8.54 -11.62
N ASP A 76 2.08 8.32 -12.57
CA ASP A 76 1.84 8.51 -14.00
C ASP A 76 1.43 7.14 -14.59
N GLU A 77 0.17 7.03 -15.02
CA GLU A 77 -0.41 5.78 -15.53
C GLU A 77 0.32 5.29 -16.79
N ASP A 78 0.83 6.20 -17.64
CA ASP A 78 1.59 5.83 -18.84
C ASP A 78 2.90 5.13 -18.47
N ARG A 79 3.56 5.57 -17.38
CA ARG A 79 4.78 4.91 -16.88
C ARG A 79 4.49 3.55 -16.26
N VAL A 80 3.34 3.40 -15.61
CA VAL A 80 2.88 2.09 -15.11
C VAL A 80 2.61 1.16 -16.29
N ALA A 81 1.95 1.65 -17.34
CA ALA A 81 1.68 0.89 -18.56
C ALA A 81 2.98 0.42 -19.22
N GLU A 82 3.96 1.32 -19.39
CA GLU A 82 5.29 1.00 -19.91
C GLU A 82 6.00 -0.06 -19.07
N ALA A 83 6.01 0.10 -17.74
CA ALA A 83 6.66 -0.83 -16.83
C ALA A 83 6.02 -2.22 -16.82
N MET A 84 4.70 -2.28 -17.00
CA MET A 84 3.92 -3.51 -17.02
C MET A 84 3.81 -4.14 -18.42
N GLY A 85 4.18 -3.40 -19.47
CA GLY A 85 3.96 -3.81 -20.86
C GLY A 85 2.48 -3.91 -21.22
N ALA A 86 1.65 -3.04 -20.65
CA ALA A 86 0.20 -3.04 -20.79
C ALA A 86 -0.28 -1.98 -21.78
N ASP A 87 -1.41 -2.24 -22.44
CA ASP A 87 -2.06 -1.30 -23.36
C ASP A 87 -2.96 -0.30 -22.63
N SER A 88 -3.46 -0.66 -21.46
CA SER A 88 -4.34 0.16 -20.64
C SER A 88 -4.01 0.06 -19.15
N VAL A 89 -4.05 1.21 -18.46
CA VAL A 89 -3.90 1.28 -17.01
C VAL A 89 -4.98 2.18 -16.43
N GLY A 90 -5.50 1.80 -15.26
CA GLY A 90 -6.42 2.62 -14.48
C GLY A 90 -6.39 2.27 -13.00
N MET A 91 -6.95 3.12 -12.15
CA MET A 91 -7.05 2.85 -10.72
C MET A 91 -7.95 1.62 -10.46
N ALA A 92 -7.52 0.72 -9.57
CA ALA A 92 -8.31 -0.44 -9.20
C ALA A 92 -9.52 -0.07 -8.33
N ASP A 93 -10.63 -0.77 -8.53
CA ASP A 93 -11.84 -0.57 -7.74
C ASP A 93 -11.70 -1.09 -6.30
N ALA A 94 -12.42 -0.45 -5.38
CA ALA A 94 -12.35 -0.77 -3.95
C ALA A 94 -12.68 -2.23 -3.63
N ASP A 95 -13.67 -2.81 -4.32
CA ASP A 95 -14.08 -4.19 -4.12
C ASP A 95 -13.03 -5.17 -4.63
N ARG A 96 -12.38 -4.82 -5.74
CA ARG A 96 -11.30 -5.62 -6.30
C ARG A 96 -10.06 -5.63 -5.40
N ILE A 97 -9.69 -4.48 -4.85
CA ILE A 97 -8.60 -4.37 -3.87
C ILE A 97 -8.86 -5.27 -2.65
N ARG A 98 -10.09 -5.27 -2.14
CA ARG A 98 -10.48 -6.14 -1.02
C ARG A 98 -10.40 -7.61 -1.38
N GLU A 99 -10.92 -7.99 -2.55
CA GLU A 99 -10.94 -9.36 -3.02
C GLU A 99 -9.53 -9.92 -3.23
N LEU A 100 -8.66 -9.16 -3.90
CA LEU A 100 -7.33 -9.63 -4.31
C LEU A 100 -6.26 -9.47 -3.24
N LEU A 101 -6.24 -8.31 -2.58
CA LEU A 101 -5.18 -7.95 -1.65
C LEU A 101 -5.58 -8.21 -0.20
N GLY A 102 -6.88 -8.29 0.10
CA GLY A 102 -7.42 -8.41 1.46
C GLY A 102 -7.54 -7.06 2.20
N TRP A 103 -7.24 -5.95 1.53
CA TRP A 103 -7.11 -4.63 2.15
C TRP A 103 -8.18 -3.65 1.70
N SER A 104 -8.36 -2.57 2.46
CA SER A 104 -9.21 -1.44 2.08
C SER A 104 -8.38 -0.29 1.51
N ILE A 105 -8.99 0.54 0.66
CA ILE A 105 -8.36 1.76 0.12
C ILE A 105 -7.84 2.62 1.27
N GLY A 106 -6.63 3.16 1.09
CA GLY A 106 -5.93 3.97 2.09
C GLY A 106 -5.25 3.17 3.20
N GLY A 107 -5.36 1.85 3.20
CA GLY A 107 -4.71 0.96 4.15
C GLY A 107 -3.93 -0.19 3.51
N VAL A 108 -3.70 -0.14 2.19
CA VAL A 108 -2.94 -1.16 1.46
C VAL A 108 -1.45 -1.01 1.84
N PRO A 109 -0.83 -2.01 2.49
CA PRO A 109 0.60 -1.98 2.78
C PRO A 109 1.43 -2.23 1.50
N PRO A 110 2.73 -1.88 1.50
CA PRO A 110 3.62 -2.18 0.38
C PRO A 110 3.93 -3.69 0.23
N ILE A 111 3.57 -4.50 1.23
CA ILE A 111 3.85 -5.95 1.31
C ILE A 111 2.73 -6.66 2.10
N CYS A 112 2.69 -8.00 2.08
CA CYS A 112 1.69 -8.83 2.78
C CYS A 112 0.27 -8.74 2.19
N HIS A 113 0.18 -8.90 0.87
CA HIS A 113 -1.09 -9.07 0.16
C HIS A 113 -1.52 -10.55 0.16
N ASP A 114 -2.82 -10.81 0.01
CA ASP A 114 -3.36 -12.18 -0.03
C ASP A 114 -3.03 -12.94 -1.32
N SER A 115 -2.67 -12.22 -2.38
CA SER A 115 -2.24 -12.76 -3.68
C SER A 115 -0.85 -12.22 -4.04
N ASP A 116 -0.07 -12.98 -4.81
CA ASP A 116 1.16 -12.48 -5.42
C ASP A 116 0.81 -11.46 -6.50
N VAL A 117 1.16 -10.20 -6.27
CA VAL A 117 0.93 -9.09 -7.21
C VAL A 117 2.24 -8.36 -7.50
N PRO A 118 2.46 -7.89 -8.75
CA PRO A 118 3.56 -7.00 -9.07
C PRO A 118 3.56 -5.75 -8.18
N VAL A 119 4.75 -5.40 -7.67
CA VAL A 119 4.95 -4.17 -6.88
C VAL A 119 6.02 -3.30 -7.55
N LEU A 120 5.62 -2.11 -7.99
CA LEU A 120 6.52 -1.10 -8.54
C LEU A 120 6.91 -0.12 -7.44
N PHE A 121 8.21 0.17 -7.32
CA PHE A 121 8.73 1.14 -6.36
C PHE A 121 9.20 2.40 -7.05
N ASP A 122 8.76 3.54 -6.52
CA ASP A 122 9.26 4.85 -6.90
C ASP A 122 10.75 4.98 -6.50
N PRO A 123 11.65 5.24 -7.47
CA PRO A 123 13.08 5.36 -7.19
C PRO A 123 13.44 6.58 -6.32
N THR A 124 12.50 7.50 -6.09
CA THR A 124 12.70 8.68 -5.22
C THR A 124 12.47 8.40 -3.74
N LEU A 125 11.95 7.21 -3.38
CA LEU A 125 11.87 6.75 -2.00
C LEU A 125 13.25 6.23 -1.54
N GLY A 126 14.06 7.09 -0.91
CA GLY A 126 15.40 6.75 -0.41
C GLY A 126 16.02 7.80 0.49
#